data_AF-H0EM34-F1
#
_entry.id   AF-H0EM34-F1
#
_cell.length_a   1.000
_cell.length_b   1.000
_cell.length_c   1.000
_cell.angle_alpha   90.00
_cell.angle_beta   90.00
_cell.angle_gamma   90.00
#
_symmetry.space_group_name_H-M   'P 1'
#
loop_
_entity.id
_entity.type
_entity.pdbx_description
1 polymer ?
#
loop_
_entity_poly.entity_id
_entity_poly.type
_entity_poly.pdbx_seq_one_letter_code
_entity_poly.pdbx_strand_id
1 'polypeptide(L)'
;MDPIDLANSKTLTAFIEDYLPSSKEWNTWVHPTTKDQYAVTLQTSKSLSAADFDACFRLIALTSSDTYKASKDGWKPRSKKKEMKLLDIKYILVKTGQGFLEGFLSFMPTYEDGYPVIYCYEVHLSPELQGNQKAIKFYERLGYSKDDFSPAPKLLRNGTKIEPDYVILSKVLLDLSSYI
;
A
#
# COMPACT_ATOMS: atom_id res chain seq x y z
N MET A 1 -16.58 -17.85 -12.25
CA MET A 1 -15.17 -17.60 -11.91
C MET A 1 -15.19 -16.64 -10.73
N ASP A 2 -14.42 -16.92 -9.70
CA ASP A 2 -14.31 -16.04 -8.54
C ASP A 2 -13.85 -14.62 -8.97
N PRO A 3 -14.44 -13.53 -8.45
CA PRO A 3 -14.08 -12.17 -8.87
C PRO A 3 -12.62 -11.77 -8.57
N ILE A 4 -12.05 -12.25 -7.46
CA ILE A 4 -10.66 -11.99 -7.09
C ILE A 4 -9.72 -12.76 -8.03
N ASP A 5 -10.01 -14.03 -8.29
CA ASP A 5 -9.23 -14.83 -9.27
C ASP A 5 -9.31 -14.22 -10.67
N LEU A 6 -10.48 -13.73 -11.08
CA LEU A 6 -10.65 -13.02 -12.35
C LEU A 6 -9.80 -11.74 -12.38
N ALA A 7 -9.79 -10.94 -11.31
CA ALA A 7 -8.98 -9.73 -11.25
C ALA A 7 -7.47 -10.02 -11.29
N ASN A 8 -7.02 -11.08 -10.61
CA ASN A 8 -5.60 -11.43 -10.54
C ASN A 8 -5.06 -12.13 -11.80
N SER A 9 -5.92 -12.82 -12.55
CA SER A 9 -5.54 -13.49 -13.80
C SER A 9 -5.47 -12.57 -15.02
N LYS A 10 -5.98 -11.33 -14.93
CA LYS A 10 -5.91 -10.35 -16.03
C LYS A 10 -4.47 -10.01 -16.40
N THR A 11 -4.26 -9.73 -17.68
CA THR A 11 -3.05 -9.04 -18.12
C THR A 11 -3.01 -7.64 -17.52
N LEU A 12 -1.81 -7.05 -17.42
CA LEU A 12 -1.65 -5.69 -16.88
C LEU A 12 -2.49 -4.66 -17.65
N THR A 13 -2.52 -4.75 -18.99
CA THR A 13 -3.33 -3.88 -19.85
C THR A 13 -4.82 -4.03 -19.55
N ALA A 14 -5.35 -5.25 -19.53
CA ALA A 14 -6.77 -5.48 -19.23
C ALA A 14 -7.15 -5.02 -17.81
N PHE A 15 -6.25 -5.21 -16.84
CA PHE A 15 -6.46 -4.72 -15.48
C PHE A 15 -6.56 -3.19 -15.43
N ILE A 16 -5.70 -2.48 -16.16
CA ILE A 16 -5.73 -1.01 -16.25
C ILE A 16 -7.02 -0.54 -16.90
N GLU A 17 -7.41 -1.15 -18.02
CA GLU A 17 -8.61 -0.78 -18.77
C GLU A 17 -9.89 -0.97 -17.96
N ASP A 18 -9.98 -2.05 -17.19
CA ASP A 18 -11.17 -2.39 -16.42
C ASP A 18 -11.25 -1.65 -15.08
N TYR A 19 -10.12 -1.39 -14.41
CA TYR A 19 -10.12 -0.98 -13.00
C TYR A 19 -9.45 0.35 -12.68
N LEU A 20 -8.65 0.92 -13.59
CA LEU A 20 -8.12 2.27 -13.39
C LEU A 20 -9.00 3.32 -14.06
N PRO A 21 -8.97 4.58 -13.59
CA PRO A 21 -9.75 5.65 -14.20
C PRO A 21 -9.47 5.76 -15.70
N SER A 22 -10.52 5.81 -16.51
CA SER A 22 -10.43 5.95 -17.97
C SER A 22 -9.93 7.34 -18.42
N SER A 23 -9.80 8.29 -17.50
CA SER A 23 -9.13 9.57 -17.75
C SER A 23 -7.67 9.33 -18.14
N LYS A 24 -7.20 10.01 -19.20
CA LYS A 24 -5.80 9.93 -19.65
C LYS A 24 -4.77 10.47 -18.63
N GLU A 25 -5.19 10.88 -17.44
CA GLU A 25 -4.39 11.65 -16.48
C GLU A 25 -3.95 10.86 -15.24
N TRP A 26 -4.45 9.64 -15.01
CA TRP A 26 -4.06 8.87 -13.81
C TRP A 26 -2.57 8.52 -13.78
N ASN A 27 -1.92 8.53 -14.95
CA ASN A 27 -0.53 8.15 -15.15
C ASN A 27 0.46 9.32 -14.98
N THR A 28 -0.02 10.50 -14.58
CA THR A 28 0.83 11.65 -14.27
C THR A 28 0.35 12.36 -13.02
N TRP A 29 1.28 12.90 -12.25
CA TRP A 29 1.00 13.74 -11.10
C TRP A 29 1.89 14.98 -11.14
N VAL A 30 1.32 16.13 -10.79
CA VAL A 30 2.06 17.40 -10.73
C VAL A 30 2.12 17.85 -9.28
N HIS A 31 3.32 18.03 -8.77
CA HIS A 31 3.50 18.48 -7.40
C HIS A 31 2.86 19.87 -7.21
N PRO A 32 1.97 20.06 -6.22
CA PRO A 32 1.16 21.27 -6.12
C PRO A 32 1.99 22.54 -5.90
N THR A 33 3.11 22.43 -5.16
CA THR A 33 4.02 23.55 -4.86
C THR A 33 5.11 23.73 -5.91
N THR A 34 5.99 22.75 -6.09
CA THR A 34 7.16 22.86 -6.98
C THR A 34 6.80 22.81 -8.47
N LYS A 35 5.62 22.29 -8.81
CA LYS A 35 5.16 22.03 -10.19
C LYS A 35 5.97 20.96 -10.93
N ASP A 36 6.80 20.21 -10.21
CA ASP A 36 7.50 19.06 -10.78
C ASP A 36 6.51 18.01 -11.26
N GLN A 37 6.81 17.38 -12.39
CA GLN A 37 5.99 16.33 -12.98
C GLN A 37 6.53 14.95 -12.64
N TYR A 38 5.61 14.05 -12.30
CA TYR A 38 5.89 12.68 -11.95
C TYR A 38 5.07 11.75 -12.83
N ALA A 39 5.70 10.68 -13.31
CA ALA A 39 5.02 9.58 -13.95
C ALA A 39 4.47 8.62 -12.89
N VAL A 40 3.20 8.24 -13.05
CA VAL A 40 2.54 7.20 -12.26
C VAL A 40 2.36 5.98 -13.14
N THR A 41 2.89 4.83 -12.71
CA THR A 41 2.86 3.60 -13.51
C THR A 41 2.35 2.44 -12.67
N LEU A 42 1.65 1.50 -13.30
CA LEU A 42 1.27 0.22 -12.69
C LEU A 42 2.21 -0.87 -13.19
N GLN A 43 2.70 -1.70 -12.28
CA GLN A 43 3.53 -2.89 -12.56
C GLN A 43 3.01 -4.08 -11.76
N THR A 44 3.37 -5.29 -12.18
CA THR A 44 3.15 -6.51 -11.38
C THR A 44 4.44 -6.94 -10.71
N SER A 45 4.39 -7.77 -9.68
CA SER A 45 5.60 -8.36 -9.09
C SER A 45 6.45 -9.14 -10.10
N LYS A 46 5.85 -9.63 -11.20
CA LYS A 46 6.53 -10.32 -12.31
C LYS A 46 7.20 -9.37 -13.31
N SER A 47 6.60 -8.21 -13.55
CA SER A 47 7.08 -7.22 -14.54
C SER A 47 7.95 -6.12 -13.93
N LEU A 48 7.98 -5.99 -12.60
CA LEU A 48 8.76 -5.00 -11.89
C LEU A 48 10.26 -5.20 -12.16
N SER A 49 10.92 -4.16 -12.66
CA SER A 49 12.35 -4.21 -12.96
C SER A 49 13.16 -4.44 -11.68
N ALA A 50 14.35 -5.05 -11.80
CA ALA A 50 15.24 -5.24 -10.65
C ALA A 50 15.63 -3.90 -10.00
N ALA A 51 15.83 -2.86 -10.82
CA ALA A 51 16.15 -1.51 -10.35
C ALA A 51 14.99 -0.90 -9.52
N ASP A 52 13.76 -1.02 -10.01
CA ASP A 52 12.57 -0.53 -9.29
C ASP A 52 12.28 -1.35 -8.04
N PHE A 53 12.45 -2.67 -8.10
CA PHE A 53 12.29 -3.55 -6.95
C PHE A 53 13.25 -3.15 -5.82
N ASP A 54 14.54 -2.95 -6.16
CA ASP A 54 15.53 -2.53 -5.16
C ASP A 54 15.29 -1.08 -4.70
N ALA A 55 14.77 -0.20 -5.55
CA ALA A 55 14.39 1.16 -5.15
C ALA A 55 13.21 1.14 -4.16
N CYS A 56 12.16 0.35 -4.41
CA CYS A 56 11.06 0.16 -3.47
C CYS A 56 11.56 -0.39 -2.13
N PHE A 57 12.41 -1.41 -2.17
CA PHE A 57 12.98 -2.01 -0.96
C PHE A 57 13.82 -1.01 -0.15
N ARG A 58 14.64 -0.20 -0.83
CA ARG A 58 15.40 0.88 -0.18
C ARG A 58 14.48 1.92 0.46
N LEU A 59 13.38 2.27 -0.20
CA LEU A 59 12.43 3.22 0.33
C LEU A 59 11.73 2.70 1.59
N ILE A 60 11.29 1.42 1.61
CA ILE A 60 10.76 0.77 2.84
C ILE A 60 11.79 0.83 3.96
N ALA A 61 13.05 0.49 3.66
CA ALA A 61 14.11 0.51 4.64
C ALA A 61 14.34 1.92 5.22
N LEU A 62 14.30 2.94 4.37
CA LEU A 62 14.47 4.34 4.76
C LEU A 62 13.34 4.83 5.66
N THR A 63 12.08 4.54 5.32
CA THR A 63 10.91 5.11 6.00
C THR A 63 10.46 4.32 7.23
N SER A 64 10.75 3.00 7.26
CA SER A 64 10.09 2.10 8.21
C SER A 64 11.03 1.14 8.93
N SER A 65 12.32 1.01 8.55
CA SER A 65 13.18 -0.01 9.17
C SER A 65 13.35 0.20 10.67
N ASP A 66 13.34 1.43 11.16
CA ASP A 66 13.45 1.71 12.60
C ASP A 66 12.18 1.31 13.36
N THR A 67 11.00 1.54 12.77
CA THR A 67 9.72 1.03 13.30
C THR A 67 9.71 -0.49 13.33
N TYR A 68 10.18 -1.16 12.27
CA TYR A 68 10.31 -2.62 12.24
C TYR A 68 11.29 -3.13 13.29
N LYS A 69 12.46 -2.49 13.48
CA LYS A 69 13.43 -2.86 14.52
C LYS A 69 12.88 -2.72 15.93
N ALA A 70 12.01 -1.73 16.16
CA ALA A 70 11.35 -1.52 17.45
C ALA A 70 10.18 -2.50 17.69
N SER A 71 9.58 -3.04 16.62
CA SER A 71 8.53 -4.06 16.71
C SER A 71 9.07 -5.42 17.15
N LYS A 72 8.17 -6.31 17.59
CA LYS A 72 8.50 -7.69 17.96
C LYS A 72 9.07 -8.52 16.80
N ASP A 73 8.70 -8.18 15.57
CA ASP A 73 9.07 -8.96 14.40
C ASP A 73 10.46 -8.63 13.88
N GLY A 74 10.98 -7.44 14.21
CA GLY A 74 12.29 -6.94 13.81
C GLY A 74 12.37 -6.62 12.30
N TRP A 75 13.46 -5.97 11.89
CA TRP A 75 13.76 -5.77 10.47
C TRP A 75 14.46 -7.00 9.87
N LYS A 76 13.77 -7.71 8.97
CA LYS A 76 14.27 -8.92 8.30
C LYS A 76 14.35 -8.72 6.77
N PRO A 77 15.44 -8.14 6.23
CA PRO A 77 15.60 -7.83 4.80
C PRO A 77 15.22 -8.96 3.84
N ARG A 78 15.69 -10.18 4.12
CA ARG A 78 15.44 -11.33 3.26
C ARG A 78 13.97 -11.73 3.25
N SER A 79 13.30 -11.68 4.41
CA SER A 79 11.87 -11.97 4.51
C SER A 79 11.04 -10.90 3.82
N LYS A 80 11.35 -9.61 4.05
CA LYS A 80 10.65 -8.50 3.38
C LYS A 80 10.82 -8.55 1.86
N LYS A 81 12.02 -8.86 1.34
CA LYS A 81 12.22 -9.08 -0.11
C LYS A 81 11.43 -10.27 -0.66
N LYS A 82 11.16 -11.31 0.14
CA LYS A 82 10.30 -12.44 -0.27
C LYS A 82 8.84 -12.03 -0.31
N GLU A 83 8.37 -11.30 0.70
CA GLU A 83 7.02 -10.74 0.77
C GLU A 83 6.73 -9.83 -0.43
N MET A 84 7.66 -8.92 -0.77
CA MET A 84 7.55 -8.06 -1.95
C MET A 84 7.46 -8.84 -3.28
N LYS A 85 7.86 -10.12 -3.29
CA LYS A 85 7.83 -11.00 -4.48
C LYS A 85 6.63 -11.94 -4.50
N LEU A 86 5.69 -11.81 -3.58
CA LEU A 86 4.46 -12.60 -3.63
C LEU A 86 3.78 -12.42 -4.99
N LEU A 87 3.21 -13.53 -5.47
CA LEU A 87 2.52 -13.56 -6.75
C LEU A 87 1.32 -12.61 -6.69
N ASP A 88 0.98 -12.02 -7.84
CA ASP A 88 -0.19 -11.18 -8.07
C ASP A 88 -0.24 -9.83 -7.34
N ILE A 89 0.78 -9.51 -6.52
CA ILE A 89 1.04 -8.15 -6.04
C ILE A 89 1.21 -7.22 -7.24
N LYS A 90 0.52 -6.08 -7.16
CA LYS A 90 0.59 -4.97 -8.09
C LYS A 90 1.25 -3.78 -7.41
N TYR A 91 2.01 -3.03 -8.17
CA TYR A 91 2.81 -1.89 -7.72
C TYR A 91 2.39 -0.64 -8.50
N ILE A 92 1.90 0.37 -7.80
CA ILE A 92 1.83 1.73 -8.34
C ILE A 92 3.15 2.41 -7.99
N LEU A 93 3.88 2.87 -8.99
CA LEU A 93 5.14 3.58 -8.83
C LEU A 93 4.97 5.05 -9.21
N VAL A 94 5.50 5.95 -8.39
CA VAL A 94 5.62 7.38 -8.65
C VAL A 94 7.08 7.68 -8.95
N LYS A 95 7.37 8.20 -10.15
CA LYS A 95 8.74 8.45 -10.60
C LYS A 95 8.91 9.87 -11.13
N THR A 96 10.10 10.44 -10.97
CA THR A 96 10.46 11.71 -11.62
C THR A 96 10.53 11.55 -13.15
N GLY A 97 10.62 12.67 -13.89
CA GLY A 97 10.84 12.66 -15.34
C GLY A 97 12.13 11.93 -15.77
N GLN A 98 13.11 11.81 -14.88
CA GLN A 98 14.36 11.05 -15.08
C GLN A 98 14.23 9.56 -14.71
N GLY A 99 13.06 9.13 -14.23
CA GLY A 99 12.77 7.74 -13.87
C GLY A 99 13.22 7.33 -12.47
N PHE A 100 13.58 8.27 -11.60
CA PHE A 100 13.89 7.96 -10.20
C PHE A 100 12.61 7.73 -9.39
N LEU A 101 12.58 6.67 -8.57
CA LEU A 101 11.43 6.34 -7.74
C LEU A 101 11.34 7.28 -6.54
N GLU A 102 10.18 7.92 -6.39
CA GLU A 102 9.86 8.87 -5.31
C GLU A 102 8.70 8.39 -4.43
N GLY A 103 8.03 7.31 -4.84
CA GLY A 103 7.00 6.70 -4.03
C GLY A 103 6.46 5.43 -4.66
N PHE A 104 5.83 4.59 -3.85
CA PHE A 104 5.08 3.45 -4.34
C PHE A 104 3.96 3.02 -3.39
N LEU A 105 2.97 2.33 -3.96
CA LEU A 105 1.95 1.56 -3.26
C LEU A 105 2.01 0.12 -3.81
N SER A 106 2.04 -0.87 -2.93
CA SER A 106 1.86 -2.28 -3.31
C SER A 106 0.54 -2.80 -2.78
N PHE A 107 -0.22 -3.49 -3.63
CA PHE A 107 -1.55 -3.99 -3.30
C PHE A 107 -1.91 -5.28 -4.03
N MET A 108 -2.91 -5.99 -3.53
CA MET A 108 -3.46 -7.18 -4.17
C MET A 108 -4.96 -7.29 -3.89
N PRO A 109 -5.80 -7.50 -4.93
CA PRO A 109 -7.13 -8.08 -4.73
C PRO A 109 -6.99 -9.45 -4.06
N THR A 110 -7.57 -9.62 -2.88
CA THR A 110 -7.48 -10.87 -2.11
C THR A 110 -8.73 -11.06 -1.26
N TYR A 111 -8.83 -12.21 -0.60
CA TYR A 111 -9.71 -12.40 0.54
C TYR A 111 -8.93 -12.17 1.84
N GLU A 112 -9.52 -11.39 2.75
CA GLU A 112 -9.07 -11.24 4.14
C GLU A 112 -10.28 -11.54 5.03
N ASP A 113 -10.16 -12.52 5.92
CA ASP A 113 -11.26 -12.98 6.81
C ASP A 113 -12.60 -13.25 6.10
N GLY A 114 -12.53 -13.77 4.87
CA GLY A 114 -13.69 -14.10 4.04
C GLY A 114 -14.28 -12.93 3.26
N TYR A 115 -13.76 -11.72 3.41
CA TYR A 115 -14.18 -10.54 2.66
C TYR A 115 -13.29 -10.29 1.45
N PRO A 116 -13.85 -10.00 0.26
CA PRO A 116 -13.06 -9.57 -0.89
C PRO A 116 -12.56 -8.14 -0.65
N VAL A 117 -11.25 -7.96 -0.63
CA VAL A 117 -10.60 -6.69 -0.33
C VAL A 117 -9.52 -6.34 -1.36
N ILE A 118 -9.21 -5.06 -1.47
CA ILE A 118 -7.94 -4.60 -2.05
C ILE A 118 -6.99 -4.37 -0.88
N TYR A 119 -6.13 -5.35 -0.62
CA TYR A 119 -5.20 -5.26 0.51
C TYR A 119 -3.98 -4.44 0.11
N CYS A 120 -3.71 -3.35 0.83
CA CYS A 120 -2.51 -2.53 0.66
C CYS A 120 -1.39 -3.06 1.58
N TYR A 121 -0.33 -3.60 0.99
CA TYR A 121 0.80 -4.19 1.74
C TYR A 121 1.79 -3.12 2.20
N GLU A 122 2.13 -2.19 1.32
CA GLU A 122 3.11 -1.13 1.60
C GLU A 122 2.71 0.13 0.87
N VAL A 123 2.89 1.28 1.52
CA VAL A 123 2.72 2.61 0.92
C VAL A 123 3.80 3.53 1.45
N HIS A 124 4.65 4.01 0.55
CA HIS A 124 5.80 4.82 0.92
C HIS A 124 5.99 5.96 -0.08
N LEU A 125 6.36 7.12 0.46
CA LEU A 125 6.79 8.29 -0.29
C LEU A 125 8.20 8.67 0.18
N SER A 126 9.02 9.21 -0.72
CA SER A 126 10.28 9.85 -0.37
C SER A 126 10.04 11.00 0.61
N PRO A 127 11.02 11.34 1.47
CA PRO A 127 10.88 12.44 2.42
C PRO A 127 10.42 13.76 1.78
N GLU A 128 10.85 14.02 0.55
CA GLU A 128 10.54 15.21 -0.24
C GLU A 128 9.04 15.30 -0.60
N LEU A 129 8.37 14.16 -0.75
CA LEU A 129 6.93 14.08 -1.08
C LEU A 129 6.02 13.93 0.15
N GLN A 130 6.57 13.88 1.36
CA GLN A 130 5.78 13.70 2.57
C GLN A 130 5.18 15.03 3.07
N GLY A 131 3.85 15.03 3.27
CA GLY A 131 3.12 16.13 3.90
C GLY A 131 2.88 15.89 5.40
N ASN A 132 2.97 16.96 6.20
CA ASN A 132 2.82 17.06 7.66
C ASN A 132 2.25 15.83 8.42
N GLN A 133 3.06 15.33 9.35
CA GLN A 133 2.94 14.05 10.06
C GLN A 133 1.57 13.81 10.73
N LYS A 134 0.82 12.86 10.17
CA LYS A 134 0.03 11.79 10.85
C LYS A 134 -0.74 11.00 9.78
N ALA A 135 -0.16 9.90 9.29
CA ALA A 135 -0.78 9.03 8.28
C ALA A 135 -2.20 8.57 8.68
N ILE A 136 -2.43 8.30 9.97
CA ILE A 136 -3.75 7.95 10.50
C ILE A 136 -4.81 9.02 10.18
N LYS A 137 -4.52 10.30 10.42
CA LYS A 137 -5.46 11.41 10.12
C LYS A 137 -5.73 11.57 8.63
N PHE A 138 -4.73 11.23 7.80
CA PHE A 138 -4.91 11.20 6.35
C PHE A 138 -5.92 10.11 5.96
N TYR A 139 -5.74 8.88 6.46
CA TYR A 139 -6.67 7.78 6.20
C TYR A 139 -8.07 8.05 6.76
N GLU A 140 -8.18 8.59 7.98
CA GLU A 140 -9.47 8.99 8.57
C GLU A 140 -10.22 9.99 7.68
N ARG A 141 -9.53 11.00 7.13
CA ARG A 141 -10.13 11.97 6.19
C ARG A 141 -10.57 11.35 4.87
N LEU A 142 -9.93 10.24 4.45
CA LEU A 142 -10.35 9.46 3.29
C LEU A 142 -11.52 8.51 3.60
N GLY A 143 -11.98 8.46 4.86
CA GLY A 143 -13.08 7.61 5.31
C GLY A 143 -12.67 6.21 5.74
N TYR A 144 -11.39 5.98 6.01
CA TYR A 144 -10.94 4.75 6.68
C TYR A 144 -11.21 4.85 8.19
N SER A 145 -11.55 3.72 8.79
CA SER A 145 -11.71 3.57 10.24
C SER A 145 -10.83 2.44 10.76
N LYS A 146 -10.63 2.40 12.08
CA LYS A 146 -10.00 1.24 12.73
C LYS A 146 -10.84 0.00 12.42
N ASP A 147 -10.16 -1.03 11.94
CA ASP A 147 -10.76 -2.31 11.63
C ASP A 147 -10.92 -3.17 12.89
N ASP A 148 -11.95 -4.03 12.93
CA ASP A 148 -12.22 -4.93 14.06
C ASP A 148 -11.11 -5.97 14.28
N PHE A 149 -10.34 -6.29 13.23
CA PHE A 149 -9.16 -7.17 13.30
C PHE A 149 -7.90 -6.44 13.80
N SER A 150 -7.96 -5.12 13.99
CA SER A 150 -6.82 -4.38 14.55
C SER A 150 -6.52 -4.84 15.98
N PRO A 151 -5.24 -5.02 16.35
CA PRO A 151 -4.89 -5.51 17.68
C PRO A 151 -5.47 -4.63 18.80
N ALA A 152 -5.97 -5.29 19.85
CA ALA A 152 -6.45 -4.62 21.04
C ALA A 152 -5.27 -4.18 21.94
N PRO A 153 -5.39 -3.05 22.66
CA PRO A 153 -4.40 -2.66 23.65
C PRO A 153 -4.29 -3.70 24.76
N LYS A 154 -3.06 -3.97 25.22
CA LYS A 154 -2.84 -4.89 26.34
C LYS A 154 -2.98 -4.13 27.66
N LEU A 155 -3.87 -4.61 28.52
CA LEU A 155 -4.00 -4.12 29.90
C LEU A 155 -3.16 -5.01 30.83
N LEU A 156 -2.20 -4.40 31.52
CA LEU A 156 -1.41 -5.07 32.55
C LEU A 156 -2.16 -5.08 33.89
N ARG A 157 -1.79 -6.01 34.79
CA ARG A 157 -2.42 -6.17 36.11
C ARG A 157 -2.39 -4.91 36.98
N ASN A 158 -1.43 -4.02 36.75
CA ASN A 158 -1.27 -2.75 37.46
C ASN A 158 -2.09 -1.60 36.81
N GLY A 159 -2.93 -1.88 35.82
CA GLY A 159 -3.72 -0.89 35.10
C GLY A 159 -2.98 -0.17 33.96
N THR A 160 -1.70 -0.44 33.73
CA THR A 160 -0.98 0.14 32.58
C THR A 160 -1.56 -0.39 31.27
N LYS A 161 -1.93 0.53 30.38
CA LYS A 161 -2.38 0.24 29.02
C LYS A 161 -1.20 0.34 28.06
N ILE A 162 -0.91 -0.75 27.36
CA ILE A 162 0.10 -0.82 26.31
C ILE A 162 -0.64 -0.85 24.97
N GLU A 163 -0.50 0.21 24.20
CA GLU A 163 -1.04 0.28 22.83
C GLU A 163 -0.26 -0.68 21.91
N PRO A 164 -0.90 -1.22 20.87
CA PRO A 164 -0.21 -2.06 19.88
C PRO A 164 0.75 -1.23 19.01
N ASP A 165 1.77 -1.90 18.48
CA ASP A 165 2.79 -1.29 17.62
C ASP A 165 2.24 -0.91 16.22
N TYR A 166 1.06 -1.41 15.86
CA TYR A 166 0.38 -1.14 14.59
C TYR A 166 -1.14 -1.12 14.76
N VAL A 167 -1.83 -0.52 13.78
CA VAL A 167 -3.29 -0.47 13.67
C VAL A 167 -3.68 -0.90 12.26
N ILE A 168 -4.73 -1.71 12.14
CA ILE A 168 -5.33 -2.06 10.85
C ILE A 168 -6.46 -1.07 10.59
N LEU A 169 -6.46 -0.47 9.40
CA LEU A 169 -7.48 0.46 8.95
C LEU A 169 -8.19 -0.12 7.73
N SER A 170 -9.51 0.00 7.68
CA SER A 170 -10.32 -0.43 6.54
C SER A 170 -11.35 0.62 6.13
N LYS A 171 -11.82 0.50 4.88
CA LYS A 171 -12.86 1.34 4.31
C LYS A 171 -13.77 0.47 3.44
N VAL A 172 -15.06 0.49 3.73
CA VAL A 172 -16.07 -0.18 2.90
C VAL A 172 -16.25 0.62 1.61
N LEU A 173 -16.00 -0.02 0.45
CA LEU A 173 -16.12 0.62 -0.86
C LEU A 173 -17.54 0.49 -1.45
N LEU A 174 -18.24 -0.59 -1.12
CA LEU A 174 -19.62 -0.86 -1.49
C LEU A 174 -20.30 -1.50 -0.29
N ASP A 175 -21.43 -0.94 0.14
CA ASP A 175 -22.24 -1.55 1.18
C ASP A 175 -23.05 -2.71 0.59
N LEU A 176 -22.50 -3.92 0.68
CA LEU A 176 -23.16 -5.14 0.20
C LEU A 176 -24.37 -5.53 1.05
N SER A 177 -24.57 -4.94 2.24
CA SER A 177 -25.78 -5.18 3.04
C SER A 177 -27.05 -4.63 2.40
N SER A 178 -26.91 -3.76 1.38
CA SER A 178 -28.03 -3.28 0.56
C SER A 178 -28.44 -4.23 -0.56
N TYR A 179 -27.68 -5.31 -0.80
CA TYR A 179 -27.93 -6.33 -1.83
C TYR A 179 -28.38 -7.68 -1.26
N ILE A 180 -28.52 -7.79 0.06
CA ILE A 180 -29.06 -8.95 0.79
C ILE A 180 -30.39 -8.52 1.42
#